data_AF-A0A945F599-F1
#
_entry.id   AF-A0A945F599-F1
#
_cell.length_a   1.000
_cell.length_b   1.000
_cell.length_c   1.000
_cell.angle_alpha   90.00
_cell.angle_beta   90.00
_cell.angle_gamma   90.00
#
_symmetry.space_group_name_H-M   'P 1'
#
loop_
_entity.id
_entity.type
_entity.pdbx_description
1 polymer ?
#
loop_
_entity_poly.entity_id
_entity_poly.type
_entity_poly.pdbx_seq_one_letter_code
_entity_poly.pdbx_strand_id
1 'polypeptide(L)'
;MKKKLILLSFIALHTLFLTNVKAQKITLSETAVISVLTMGPGNALNDSFGHSAFRILDPNQHIDVVYNYGVYDFNTPHFYLKFTKGQLMYQLDRTSFNLFYRHYMEQNRWIKEQVLNLTTTEKQEVFNFLQNNYLPENRNYSYDFFFDNCATRIRDVLARVLKNKLVYNSQFETDTYTFRQLIQKNVF
;
A
#
# COMPACT_ATOMS: atom_id res chain seq x y z
N MET A 1 -23.17 -45.18 -30.59
CA MET A 1 -23.91 -44.39 -29.58
C MET A 1 -23.08 -44.07 -28.32
N LYS A 2 -22.44 -45.04 -27.66
CA LYS A 2 -21.66 -44.82 -26.40
C LYS A 2 -20.58 -43.72 -26.47
N LYS A 3 -19.80 -43.63 -27.57
CA LYS A 3 -18.78 -42.57 -27.75
C LYS A 3 -19.35 -41.15 -27.88
N LYS A 4 -20.52 -40.98 -28.51
CA LYS A 4 -21.23 -39.68 -28.57
C LYS A 4 -21.77 -39.27 -27.21
N LEU A 5 -22.23 -40.24 -26.40
CA LEU A 5 -22.71 -40.00 -25.04
C LEU A 5 -21.57 -39.55 -24.09
N ILE A 6 -20.39 -40.14 -24.21
CA ILE A 6 -19.18 -39.76 -23.44
C ILE A 6 -18.67 -38.37 -23.86
N LEU A 7 -18.70 -38.05 -25.16
CA LEU A 7 -18.27 -36.72 -25.64
C LEU A 7 -19.24 -35.63 -25.17
N LEU A 8 -20.56 -35.90 -25.19
CA LEU A 8 -21.58 -34.99 -24.66
C LEU A 8 -21.46 -34.79 -23.15
N SER A 9 -21.10 -35.83 -22.38
CA SER A 9 -20.87 -35.69 -20.94
C SER A 9 -19.60 -34.91 -20.62
N PHE A 10 -18.53 -35.03 -21.44
CA PHE A 10 -17.31 -34.22 -21.29
C PHE A 10 -17.55 -32.73 -21.57
N ILE A 11 -18.34 -32.41 -22.59
CA ILE A 11 -18.70 -31.02 -22.93
C ILE A 11 -19.61 -30.41 -21.86
N ALA A 12 -20.59 -31.18 -21.35
CA ALA A 12 -21.46 -30.74 -20.26
C ALA A 12 -20.71 -30.56 -18.92
N LEU A 13 -19.65 -31.34 -18.69
CA LEU A 13 -18.79 -31.18 -17.52
C LEU A 13 -17.87 -29.95 -17.66
N HIS A 14 -17.40 -29.62 -18.88
CA HIS A 14 -16.62 -28.41 -19.14
C HIS A 14 -17.46 -27.12 -19.04
N THR A 15 -18.74 -27.15 -19.39
CA THR A 15 -19.62 -25.98 -19.22
C THR A 15 -20.03 -25.74 -17.76
N LEU A 16 -20.06 -26.78 -16.91
CA LEU A 16 -20.34 -26.62 -15.47
C LEU A 16 -19.21 -25.91 -14.70
N PHE A 17 -17.97 -25.89 -15.22
CA PHE A 17 -16.84 -25.20 -14.60
C PHE A 17 -16.71 -23.72 -15.00
N LEU A 18 -17.58 -23.20 -15.89
CA LEU A 18 -17.63 -21.79 -16.26
C LEU A 18 -18.55 -20.97 -15.32
N THR A 19 -18.58 -21.30 -14.04
CA THR A 19 -19.18 -20.39 -13.07
C THR A 19 -18.22 -19.22 -12.88
N ASN A 20 -18.68 -18.03 -13.26
CA ASN A 20 -17.98 -16.79 -12.93
C ASN A 20 -17.95 -16.67 -11.40
N VAL A 21 -16.86 -17.12 -10.79
CA VAL A 21 -16.58 -16.86 -9.37
C VAL A 21 -16.36 -15.37 -9.25
N LYS A 22 -17.44 -14.62 -9.03
CA LYS A 22 -17.34 -13.22 -8.63
C LYS A 22 -16.71 -13.23 -7.24
N ALA A 23 -15.45 -12.80 -7.14
CA ALA A 23 -14.82 -12.56 -5.85
C ALA A 23 -15.76 -11.66 -5.03
N GLN A 24 -16.17 -12.13 -3.85
CA GLN A 24 -16.99 -11.33 -2.96
C GLN A 24 -16.19 -10.09 -2.56
N LYS A 25 -16.79 -8.92 -2.78
CA LYS A 25 -16.22 -7.67 -2.31
C LYS A 25 -16.26 -7.69 -0.79
N ILE A 26 -15.09 -7.66 -0.16
CA ILE A 26 -14.95 -7.65 1.29
C ILE A 26 -15.52 -6.32 1.82
N THR A 27 -16.48 -6.44 2.73
CA THR A 27 -17.03 -5.30 3.48
C THR A 27 -16.42 -5.30 4.87
N LEU A 28 -15.78 -4.18 5.22
CA LEU A 28 -15.24 -3.96 6.55
C LEU A 28 -16.36 -3.85 7.57
N SER A 29 -16.13 -4.40 8.75
CA SER A 29 -17.02 -4.24 9.90
C SER A 29 -16.88 -2.84 10.51
N GLU A 30 -17.85 -2.46 11.34
CA GLU A 30 -17.80 -1.18 12.08
C GLU A 30 -16.59 -1.09 13.03
N THR A 31 -16.13 -2.24 13.51
CA THR A 31 -14.96 -2.35 14.39
C THR A 31 -13.62 -2.27 13.64
N ALA A 32 -13.64 -2.14 12.31
CA ALA A 32 -12.41 -2.01 11.54
C ALA A 32 -11.64 -0.75 11.94
N VAL A 33 -10.31 -0.85 11.98
CA VAL A 33 -9.37 0.21 12.30
C VAL A 33 -8.44 0.39 11.11
N ILE A 34 -8.26 1.63 10.69
CA ILE A 34 -7.27 2.02 9.69
C ILE A 34 -6.26 2.92 10.36
N SER A 35 -4.99 2.57 10.23
CA SER A 35 -3.89 3.31 10.82
C SER A 35 -2.84 3.64 9.77
N VAL A 36 -2.10 4.72 10.00
CA VAL A 36 -0.81 4.97 9.36
C VAL A 36 0.29 4.45 10.27
N LEU A 37 1.15 3.60 9.74
CA LEU A 37 2.37 3.16 10.39
C LEU A 37 3.52 4.03 9.89
N THR A 38 4.34 4.53 10.82
CA THR A 38 5.58 5.25 10.52
C THR A 38 6.74 4.52 11.13
N MET A 39 7.75 4.22 10.33
CA MET A 39 8.94 3.50 10.77
C MET A 39 10.15 4.43 10.80
N GLY A 40 10.98 4.27 11.83
CA GLY A 40 12.22 5.02 11.96
C GLY A 40 13.23 4.72 10.85
N PRO A 41 14.29 5.55 10.73
CA PRO A 41 15.34 5.36 9.73
C PRO A 41 16.07 4.03 9.92
N GLY A 42 16.57 3.45 8.82
CA GLY A 42 17.40 2.25 8.81
C GLY A 42 18.82 2.52 8.28
N ASN A 43 19.69 1.52 8.38
CA ASN A 43 21.11 1.64 8.01
C ASN A 43 21.38 1.62 6.50
N ALA A 44 20.46 1.05 5.71
CA ALA A 44 20.59 1.03 4.26
C ALA A 44 20.19 2.39 3.66
N LEU A 45 20.81 2.78 2.55
CA LEU A 45 20.57 4.07 1.89
C LEU A 45 19.09 4.30 1.56
N ASN A 46 18.42 3.25 1.09
CA ASN A 46 17.01 3.28 0.73
C ASN A 46 16.07 3.41 1.94
N ASP A 47 16.57 3.18 3.16
CA ASP A 47 15.80 3.20 4.42
C ASP A 47 16.16 4.40 5.31
N SER A 48 17.13 5.21 4.90
CA SER A 48 17.74 6.24 5.76
C SER A 48 16.79 7.35 6.19
N PHE A 49 15.64 7.49 5.52
CA PHE A 49 14.64 8.52 5.80
C PHE A 49 13.38 7.98 6.51
N GLY A 50 13.42 6.70 6.91
CA GLY A 50 12.25 6.02 7.45
C GLY A 50 11.30 5.54 6.37
N HIS A 51 10.08 5.18 6.78
CA HIS A 51 9.09 4.63 5.87
C HIS A 51 7.67 4.88 6.38
N SER A 52 6.65 4.70 5.54
CA SER A 52 5.25 4.75 5.98
C SER A 52 4.37 3.74 5.24
N ALA A 53 3.35 3.22 5.92
CA ALA A 53 2.41 2.24 5.37
C ALA A 53 1.01 2.40 5.96
N PHE A 54 -0.02 1.83 5.33
CA PHE A 54 -1.35 1.68 5.94
C PHE A 54 -1.45 0.33 6.65
N ARG A 55 -2.05 0.29 7.84
CA ARG A 55 -2.54 -0.94 8.47
C ARG A 55 -4.07 -0.95 8.40
N ILE A 56 -4.63 -2.10 8.02
CA ILE A 56 -6.06 -2.38 8.07
C ILE A 56 -6.26 -3.55 9.04
N LEU A 57 -6.94 -3.29 10.15
CA LEU A 57 -7.28 -4.28 11.17
C LEU A 57 -8.80 -4.42 11.24
N ASP A 58 -9.33 -5.60 11.01
CA ASP A 58 -10.74 -5.95 11.17
C ASP A 58 -10.87 -7.38 11.70
N PRO A 59 -11.04 -7.56 13.02
CA PRO A 59 -11.13 -8.88 13.64
C PRO A 59 -12.32 -9.70 13.12
N ASN A 60 -13.45 -9.07 12.82
CA ASN A 60 -14.66 -9.76 12.35
C ASN A 60 -14.46 -10.36 10.96
N GLN A 61 -13.63 -9.71 10.14
CA GLN A 61 -13.26 -10.19 8.80
C GLN A 61 -11.94 -10.97 8.79
N HIS A 62 -11.31 -11.17 9.95
CA HIS A 62 -10.00 -11.84 10.09
C HIS A 62 -8.89 -11.14 9.27
N ILE A 63 -8.92 -9.81 9.24
CA ILE A 63 -7.97 -8.98 8.50
C ILE A 63 -7.03 -8.30 9.50
N ASP A 64 -5.73 -8.51 9.37
CA ASP A 64 -4.70 -7.66 9.97
C ASP A 64 -3.51 -7.57 9.02
N VAL A 65 -3.60 -6.60 8.11
CA VAL A 65 -2.69 -6.48 6.96
C VAL A 65 -2.14 -5.08 6.81
N VAL A 66 -0.93 -5.01 6.25
CA VAL A 66 -0.22 -3.78 5.96
C VAL A 66 -0.09 -3.62 4.45
N TYR A 67 -0.52 -2.46 3.96
CA TYR A 67 -0.35 -2.02 2.58
C TYR A 67 0.88 -1.12 2.52
N ASN A 68 1.93 -1.65 1.90
CA ASN A 68 3.27 -1.13 1.94
C ASN A 68 3.67 -0.58 0.55
N TYR A 69 3.48 0.73 0.35
CA TYR A 69 3.98 1.41 -0.85
C TYR A 69 5.50 1.55 -0.76
N GLY A 70 6.20 1.44 -1.87
CA GLY A 70 7.65 1.68 -1.92
C GLY A 70 8.48 0.41 -1.77
N VAL A 71 7.87 -0.77 -1.96
CA VAL A 71 8.63 -2.02 -2.12
C VAL A 71 9.18 -2.08 -3.55
N TYR A 72 10.34 -2.68 -3.73
CA TYR A 72 10.99 -2.81 -5.04
C TYR A 72 11.72 -4.16 -5.13
N ASP A 73 12.05 -4.57 -6.34
CA ASP A 73 12.84 -5.79 -6.57
C ASP A 73 14.33 -5.49 -6.47
N PHE A 74 14.96 -5.93 -5.39
CA PHE A 74 16.41 -5.82 -5.17
C PHE A 74 17.24 -6.56 -6.22
N ASN A 75 16.66 -7.55 -6.91
CA ASN A 75 17.33 -8.28 -7.99
C ASN A 75 17.32 -7.51 -9.32
N THR A 76 16.75 -6.30 -9.35
CA THR A 76 16.77 -5.46 -10.53
C THR A 76 18.22 -5.22 -10.98
N PRO A 77 18.58 -5.57 -12.24
CA PRO A 77 19.94 -5.36 -12.73
C PRO A 77 20.33 -3.87 -12.63
N HIS A 78 21.52 -3.63 -12.08
CA HIS A 78 22.08 -2.29 -11.79
C HIS A 78 21.23 -1.45 -10.83
N PHE A 79 20.68 -2.08 -9.78
CA PHE A 79 19.81 -1.45 -8.77
C PHE A 79 20.24 -0.03 -8.36
N TYR A 80 21.45 0.13 -7.80
CA TYR A 80 21.91 1.44 -7.32
C TYR A 80 22.02 2.50 -8.42
N LEU A 81 22.42 2.10 -9.64
CA LEU A 81 22.48 3.02 -10.78
C LEU A 81 21.08 3.46 -11.22
N LYS A 82 20.10 2.56 -11.22
CA LYS A 82 18.70 2.89 -11.53
C LYS A 82 18.07 3.70 -10.39
N PHE A 83 18.40 3.40 -9.15
CA PHE A 83 17.97 4.13 -7.96
C PHE A 83 18.42 5.60 -8.04
N THR A 84 19.71 5.85 -8.25
CA THR A 84 20.24 7.24 -8.34
C THR A 84 19.71 8.00 -9.56
N LYS A 85 19.26 7.31 -10.60
CA LYS A 85 18.62 7.89 -11.79
C LYS A 85 17.10 8.02 -11.69
N GLY A 86 16.46 7.55 -10.61
CA GLY A 86 15.00 7.56 -10.46
C GLY A 86 14.26 6.63 -11.44
N GLN A 87 14.90 5.56 -11.90
CA GLN A 87 14.38 4.65 -12.94
C GLN A 87 13.81 3.34 -12.40
N LEU A 88 13.68 3.21 -11.08
CA LEU A 88 13.14 2.01 -10.46
C LEU A 88 11.61 2.04 -10.47
N MET A 89 11.03 0.91 -10.85
CA MET A 89 9.61 0.64 -10.62
C MET A 89 9.44 0.14 -9.19
N TYR A 90 8.57 0.80 -8.46
CA TYR A 90 8.17 0.41 -7.12
C TYR A 90 6.79 -0.20 -7.17
N GLN A 91 6.44 -0.92 -6.12
CA GLN A 91 5.16 -1.59 -6.01
C GLN A 91 4.52 -1.37 -4.65
N LEU A 92 3.19 -1.47 -4.66
CA LEU A 92 2.41 -1.72 -3.46
C LEU A 92 2.48 -3.20 -3.10
N ASP A 93 3.03 -3.49 -1.93
CA ASP A 93 2.98 -4.82 -1.33
C ASP A 93 1.86 -4.93 -0.27
N ARG A 94 1.44 -6.15 0.03
CA ARG A 94 0.45 -6.46 1.06
C ARG A 94 0.90 -7.66 1.88
N THR A 95 1.20 -7.42 3.15
CA THR A 95 1.68 -8.46 4.08
C THR A 95 0.86 -8.47 5.37
N SER A 96 1.02 -9.50 6.20
CA SER A 96 0.40 -9.49 7.54
C SER A 96 1.12 -8.51 8.45
N PHE A 97 0.38 -7.86 9.35
CA PHE A 97 1.00 -6.92 10.31
C PHE A 97 2.07 -7.58 11.16
N ASN A 98 1.88 -8.85 11.54
CA ASN A 98 2.84 -9.57 12.37
C ASN A 98 4.19 -9.79 11.66
N LEU A 99 4.18 -10.12 10.36
CA LEU A 99 5.40 -10.26 9.57
C LEU A 99 6.07 -8.90 9.36
N PHE A 100 5.28 -7.88 9.03
CA PHE A 100 5.76 -6.51 8.90
C PHE A 100 6.44 -6.01 10.18
N TYR A 101 5.77 -6.15 11.32
CA TYR A 101 6.29 -5.74 12.62
C TYR A 101 7.61 -6.44 12.94
N ARG A 102 7.68 -7.77 12.78
CA ARG A 102 8.91 -8.55 13.02
C ARG A 102 10.07 -8.05 12.16
N HIS A 103 9.84 -7.80 10.87
CA HIS A 103 10.88 -7.33 9.95
C HIS A 103 11.56 -6.04 10.42
N TYR A 104 10.79 -5.05 10.90
CA TYR A 104 11.36 -3.78 11.39
C TYR A 104 11.98 -3.90 12.79
N MET A 105 11.40 -4.75 13.66
CA MET A 105 11.96 -5.01 14.99
C MET A 105 13.32 -5.70 14.91
N GLU A 106 13.49 -6.67 14.00
CA GLU A 106 14.79 -7.34 13.75
C GLU A 106 15.87 -6.35 13.26
N GLN A 107 15.47 -5.24 12.65
CA GLN A 107 16.37 -4.15 12.24
C GLN A 107 16.62 -3.12 13.35
N ASN A 108 16.07 -3.33 14.56
CA ASN A 108 16.08 -2.36 15.66
C ASN A 108 15.45 -1.00 15.29
N ARG A 109 14.44 -1.00 14.41
CA ARG A 109 13.72 0.21 14.01
C ARG A 109 12.44 0.36 14.82
N TRP A 110 12.17 1.59 15.28
CA TRP A 110 10.91 1.89 15.95
C TRP A 110 9.76 1.98 14.95
N ILE A 111 8.55 1.65 15.41
CA ILE A 111 7.29 1.80 14.66
C ILE A 111 6.32 2.63 15.50
N LYS A 112 5.74 3.66 14.91
CA LYS A 112 4.63 4.44 15.48
C LYS A 112 3.36 4.15 14.69
N GLU A 113 2.26 3.93 15.39
CA GLU A 113 0.95 3.72 14.79
C GLU A 113 0.05 4.93 15.10
N GLN A 114 -0.51 5.53 14.06
CA GLN A 114 -1.50 6.59 14.14
C GLN A 114 -2.84 6.08 13.62
N VAL A 115 -3.77 5.81 14.53
CA VAL A 115 -5.15 5.43 14.18
C VAL A 115 -5.85 6.64 13.57
N LEU A 116 -6.46 6.44 12.40
CA LEU A 116 -7.19 7.48 11.70
C LEU A 116 -8.64 7.54 12.17
N ASN A 117 -9.13 8.75 12.44
CA ASN A 117 -10.53 8.98 12.80
C ASN A 117 -11.41 9.05 11.53
N LEU A 118 -11.68 7.90 10.94
CA LEU A 118 -12.50 7.74 9.73
C LEU A 118 -13.88 7.18 10.07
N THR A 119 -14.90 7.61 9.32
CA THR A 119 -16.22 6.97 9.35
C THR A 119 -16.17 5.58 8.71
N THR A 120 -17.14 4.71 8.99
CA THR A 120 -17.22 3.36 8.38
C THR A 120 -17.18 3.41 6.84
N THR A 121 -17.88 4.38 6.24
CA THR A 121 -17.86 4.59 4.79
C THR A 121 -16.47 4.98 4.29
N GLU A 122 -15.79 5.92 4.93
CA GLU A 122 -14.44 6.34 4.56
C GLU A 122 -13.42 5.20 4.74
N LYS A 123 -13.57 4.40 5.81
CA LYS A 123 -12.74 3.19 6.00
C LYS A 123 -12.90 2.23 4.82
N GLN A 124 -14.14 1.95 4.43
CA GLN A 124 -14.42 1.08 3.29
C GLN A 124 -13.88 1.65 1.97
N GLU A 125 -13.95 2.97 1.77
CA GLU A 125 -13.40 3.62 0.58
C GLU A 125 -11.87 3.54 0.50
N VAL A 126 -11.17 3.80 1.62
CA VAL A 126 -9.72 3.60 1.72
C VAL A 126 -9.37 2.15 1.40
N PHE A 127 -10.04 1.20 2.04
CA PHE A 127 -9.76 -0.22 1.84
C PHE A 127 -10.02 -0.68 0.39
N ASN A 128 -11.13 -0.24 -0.22
CA ASN A 128 -11.42 -0.52 -1.63
C ASN A 128 -10.35 0.05 -2.55
N PHE A 129 -9.86 1.25 -2.27
CA PHE A 129 -8.81 1.88 -3.06
C PHE A 129 -7.50 1.09 -2.98
N LEU A 130 -7.09 0.70 -1.77
CA LEU A 130 -5.90 -0.11 -1.54
C LEU A 130 -5.99 -1.49 -2.19
N GLN A 131 -7.16 -2.14 -2.10
CA GLN A 131 -7.42 -3.41 -2.79
C GLN A 131 -7.32 -3.28 -4.31
N ASN A 132 -7.87 -2.21 -4.89
CA ASN A 132 -7.75 -1.94 -6.31
C ASN A 132 -6.30 -1.67 -6.72
N ASN A 133 -5.55 -0.89 -5.94
CA ASN A 133 -4.13 -0.66 -6.18
C ASN A 133 -3.29 -1.94 -6.07
N TYR A 134 -3.68 -2.90 -5.23
CA TYR A 134 -2.92 -4.15 -5.08
C TYR A 134 -3.09 -5.12 -6.26
N LEU A 135 -4.04 -4.89 -7.17
CA LEU A 135 -4.20 -5.70 -8.37
C LEU A 135 -2.91 -5.71 -9.22
N PRO A 136 -2.55 -6.84 -9.87
CA PRO A 136 -1.34 -6.95 -10.70
C PRO A 136 -1.09 -5.77 -11.65
N GLU A 137 -2.15 -5.30 -12.29
CA GLU A 137 -2.15 -4.21 -13.26
C GLU A 137 -1.97 -2.81 -12.64
N ASN A 138 -2.24 -2.65 -11.34
CA ASN A 138 -2.29 -1.34 -10.68
C ASN A 138 -1.17 -1.14 -9.64
N ARG A 139 -0.49 -2.22 -9.22
CA ARG A 139 0.41 -2.15 -8.06
C ARG A 139 1.74 -1.48 -8.33
N ASN A 140 2.17 -1.44 -9.59
CA ASN A 140 3.47 -0.90 -9.98
C ASN A 140 3.36 0.60 -10.33
N TYR A 141 4.35 1.38 -9.90
CA TYR A 141 4.42 2.81 -10.19
C TYR A 141 5.87 3.30 -10.26
N SER A 142 6.07 4.40 -10.98
CA SER A 142 7.36 5.10 -11.03
C SER A 142 7.51 5.93 -9.76
N TYR A 143 8.56 5.65 -9.00
CA TYR A 143 8.81 6.40 -7.77
C TYR A 143 9.45 7.76 -8.07
N ASP A 144 8.95 8.77 -7.39
CA ASP A 144 9.53 10.10 -7.34
C ASP A 144 9.78 10.46 -5.88
N PHE A 145 11.02 10.82 -5.57
CA PHE A 145 11.44 11.12 -4.20
C PHE A 145 10.61 12.24 -3.55
N PHE A 146 10.18 13.25 -4.32
CA PHE A 146 9.41 14.37 -3.78
C PHE A 146 7.90 14.20 -3.95
N PHE A 147 7.48 13.58 -5.05
CA PHE A 147 6.09 13.63 -5.48
C PHE A 147 5.35 12.29 -5.38
N ASP A 148 6.04 11.17 -5.48
CA ASP A 148 5.42 9.84 -5.60
C ASP A 148 6.22 8.77 -4.83
N ASN A 149 6.04 8.77 -3.51
CA ASN A 149 6.73 7.90 -2.56
C ASN A 149 5.75 7.33 -1.51
N CYS A 150 6.25 6.55 -0.56
CA CYS A 150 5.41 5.91 0.46
C CYS A 150 4.60 6.90 1.31
N ALA A 151 5.15 8.08 1.61
CA ALA A 151 4.46 9.11 2.38
C ALA A 151 3.43 9.88 1.54
N THR A 152 3.77 10.27 0.30
CA THR A 152 2.83 10.98 -0.57
C THR A 152 1.68 10.08 -1.00
N ARG A 153 1.91 8.79 -1.22
CA ARG A 153 0.84 7.82 -1.51
C ARG A 153 -0.20 7.73 -0.40
N ILE A 154 0.21 7.75 0.87
CA ILE A 154 -0.71 7.80 2.00
C ILE A 154 -1.56 9.07 1.96
N ARG A 155 -0.90 10.23 1.79
CA ARG A 155 -1.58 11.52 1.62
C ARG A 155 -2.59 11.47 0.48
N ASP A 156 -2.21 10.94 -0.68
CA ASP A 156 -3.03 10.95 -1.89
C ASP A 156 -4.25 10.03 -1.78
N VAL A 157 -4.10 8.86 -1.16
CA VAL A 157 -5.21 7.96 -0.81
C VAL A 157 -6.22 8.70 0.07
N LEU A 158 -5.74 9.34 1.14
CA LEU A 158 -6.61 10.07 2.07
C LEU A 158 -7.25 11.30 1.41
N ALA A 159 -6.50 12.07 0.61
CA ALA A 159 -7.02 13.22 -0.11
C ALA A 159 -8.13 12.82 -1.09
N ARG A 160 -8.01 11.66 -1.74
CA ARG A 160 -9.03 11.15 -2.66
C ARG A 160 -10.33 10.75 -1.95
N VAL A 161 -10.21 10.09 -0.79
CA VAL A 161 -11.36 9.61 -0.01
C VAL A 161 -12.04 10.78 0.72
N LEU A 162 -11.26 11.57 1.45
CA LEU A 162 -11.75 12.64 2.31
C LEU A 162 -12.13 13.91 1.53
N LYS A 163 -11.52 14.13 0.36
CA LYS A 163 -11.77 15.31 -0.49
C LYS A 163 -11.65 16.61 0.31
N ASN A 164 -12.71 17.40 0.38
CA ASN A 164 -12.76 18.67 1.11
C ASN A 164 -12.74 18.52 2.64
N LYS A 165 -12.86 17.31 3.19
CA LYS A 165 -12.74 17.06 4.64
C LYS A 165 -11.27 17.02 5.10
N LEU A 166 -10.33 16.77 4.19
CA LEU A 166 -8.90 16.82 4.52
C LEU A 166 -8.40 18.26 4.38
N VAL A 167 -8.25 18.93 5.52
CA VAL A 167 -7.77 20.31 5.59
C VAL A 167 -6.32 20.31 5.99
N TYR A 168 -5.46 20.85 5.13
CA TYR A 168 -4.05 21.08 5.44
C TYR A 168 -3.92 22.44 6.13
N ASN A 169 -3.39 22.46 7.35
CA ASN A 169 -3.04 23.70 8.00
C ASN A 169 -1.69 24.18 7.43
N SER A 170 -1.67 25.24 6.62
CA SER A 170 -0.45 25.78 6.00
C SER A 170 0.36 26.72 6.89
N GLN A 171 -0.01 26.89 8.16
CA GLN A 171 0.62 27.86 9.06
C GLN A 171 1.98 27.44 9.63
N PHE A 172 2.55 26.32 9.18
CA PHE A 172 3.79 25.78 9.74
C PHE A 172 5.07 26.36 9.13
N GLU A 173 5.03 26.90 7.90
CA GLU A 173 6.20 27.54 7.28
C GLU A 173 5.79 28.78 6.50
N THR A 174 6.30 29.94 6.92
CA THR A 174 6.05 31.24 6.29
C THR A 174 7.03 31.56 5.18
N ASP A 175 8.16 30.85 5.15
CA ASP A 175 9.25 31.11 4.22
C ASP A 175 9.17 30.19 3.00
N THR A 176 9.52 30.73 1.83
CA THR A 176 9.63 29.94 0.61
C THR A 176 11.01 29.29 0.54
N TYR A 177 11.06 27.95 0.64
CA TYR A 177 12.28 27.17 0.50
C TYR A 177 12.29 26.34 -0.78
N THR A 178 13.46 26.22 -1.40
CA THR A 178 13.72 25.18 -2.43
C THR A 178 13.75 23.79 -1.78
N PHE A 179 13.51 22.72 -2.56
CA PHE A 179 13.65 21.35 -2.06
C PHE A 179 15.00 21.06 -1.43
N ARG A 180 16.09 21.63 -1.98
CA ARG A 180 17.44 21.50 -1.42
C ARG A 180 17.53 22.08 -0.01
N GLN A 181 16.99 23.28 0.19
CA GLN A 181 16.98 23.94 1.51
C GLN A 181 16.13 23.16 2.50
N LEU A 182 14.97 22.66 2.08
CA LEU A 182 14.12 21.82 2.94
C LEU A 182 14.82 20.54 3.38
N ILE A 183 15.52 19.86 2.47
CA ILE A 183 16.33 18.68 2.81
C ILE A 183 17.43 19.08 3.80
N GLN A 184 18.23 20.10 3.50
CA GLN A 184 19.32 20.53 4.39
C GLN A 184 18.86 20.98 5.79
N LYS A 185 17.62 21.48 5.92
CA LYS A 185 17.06 21.94 7.19
C LYS A 185 16.48 20.80 8.04
N ASN A 186 15.98 19.74 7.40
CA ASN A 186 15.17 18.71 8.06
C ASN A 186 15.77 17.30 8.01
N VAL A 187 16.78 17.12 7.17
CA VAL A 187 17.57 15.90 7.07
C VAL A 187 18.99 16.29 7.39
N PHE A 188 19.52 15.73 8.48
CA PHE A 188 20.81 15.98 9.13
C PHE A 188 20.79 17.08 10.19
#